data_AF-B1C3Q9-F1
#
_entry.id   AF-B1C3Q9-F1
#
_cell.length_a   1.000
_cell.length_b   1.000
_cell.length_c   1.000
_cell.angle_alpha   90.00
_cell.angle_beta   90.00
_cell.angle_gamma   90.00
#
_symmetry.space_group_name_H-M   'P 1'
#
loop_
_entity.id
_entity.type
_entity.pdbx_description
1 polymer ?
#
loop_
_entity_poly.entity_id
_entity_poly.type
_entity_poly.pdbx_seq_one_letter_code
_entity_poly.pdbx_strand_id
1 'polypeptide(L)'
;MSKKDIVKYIIDEYGVTSPTDITNALKDLLGETLQDMLNSEFDEYMGYDKYDQKTDKTNYRNGTYKKTVKTSQGNMDLNIPRDRNSSFDSVIIEKHNRDISDIDNKVINLYARGMSARDISDTIKDIYGVEVSAAMISKITDKIIPKALEWQNRPLDTVYPIVFIDCVHFNVKADNMVTKKAAYVVLGVNENGYKEILGIWIGENETAKFWLSVLTDLKNRGVKDILIICGDGLPGIK
;
A
#
# COMPACT_ATOMS: atom_id res chain seq x y z
N MET A 1 13.17 -33.92 2.87
CA MET A 1 14.34 -33.04 2.73
C MET A 1 14.54 -32.27 4.02
N SER A 2 15.73 -32.35 4.63
CA SER A 2 16.12 -31.48 5.74
C SER A 2 16.40 -30.08 5.20
N LYS A 3 16.24 -29.03 6.03
CA LYS A 3 16.61 -27.65 5.66
C LYS A 3 18.07 -27.54 5.20
N LYS A 4 18.95 -28.38 5.73
CA LYS A 4 20.37 -28.45 5.31
C LYS A 4 20.53 -28.99 3.89
N ASP A 5 19.67 -29.93 3.48
CA ASP A 5 19.75 -30.53 2.15
C ASP A 5 19.34 -29.53 1.07
N ILE A 6 18.32 -28.71 1.36
CA ILE A 6 17.85 -27.65 0.45
C ILE A 6 18.92 -26.56 0.30
N VAL A 7 19.52 -26.12 1.41
CA VAL A 7 20.60 -25.12 1.36
C VAL A 7 21.80 -25.64 0.57
N LYS A 8 22.17 -26.91 0.78
CA LYS A 8 23.28 -27.52 0.06
C LYS A 8 22.99 -27.63 -1.45
N TYR A 9 21.76 -28.04 -1.80
CA TYR A 9 21.31 -28.08 -3.19
C TYR A 9 21.40 -26.69 -3.85
N ILE A 10 20.94 -25.63 -3.18
CA ILE A 10 21.01 -24.26 -3.72
C ILE A 10 22.47 -23.81 -3.91
N ILE A 11 23.37 -24.13 -2.97
CA ILE A 11 24.79 -23.77 -3.08
C ILE A 11 25.44 -24.49 -4.27
N ASP A 12 25.16 -25.79 -4.43
CA ASP A 12 25.76 -26.62 -5.46
C ASP A 12 25.21 -26.27 -6.86
N GLU A 13 23.88 -26.08 -6.99
CA GLU A 13 23.21 -25.84 -8.28
C GLU A 13 23.47 -24.43 -8.83
N TYR A 14 23.45 -23.41 -7.96
CA TYR A 14 23.71 -22.02 -8.37
C TYR A 14 25.19 -21.61 -8.25
N GLY A 15 26.09 -22.54 -7.91
CA GLY A 15 27.54 -22.30 -7.89
C GLY A 15 27.96 -21.19 -6.93
N VAL A 16 27.38 -21.17 -5.72
CA VAL A 16 27.57 -20.07 -4.77
C VAL A 16 28.95 -20.13 -4.11
N THR A 17 29.83 -19.17 -4.44
CA THR A 17 31.19 -19.10 -3.87
C THR A 17 31.44 -17.86 -3.01
N SER A 18 30.60 -16.84 -3.16
CA SER A 18 30.72 -15.55 -2.48
C SER A 18 29.37 -15.04 -1.95
N PRO A 19 29.36 -14.09 -1.00
CA PRO A 19 28.12 -13.47 -0.53
C PRO A 19 27.29 -12.81 -1.63
N THR A 20 27.94 -12.29 -2.68
CA THR A 20 27.28 -11.75 -3.88
C THR A 20 26.61 -12.82 -4.73
N ASP A 21 27.16 -14.03 -4.77
CA ASP A 21 26.56 -15.15 -5.49
C ASP A 21 25.29 -15.64 -4.80
N ILE A 22 25.21 -15.52 -3.46
CA ILE A 22 23.99 -15.82 -2.71
C ILE A 22 22.84 -14.92 -3.17
N THR A 23 23.09 -13.62 -3.30
CA THR A 23 22.06 -12.66 -3.72
C THR A 23 21.60 -12.90 -5.16
N ASN A 24 22.53 -13.25 -6.06
CA ASN A 24 22.18 -13.61 -7.44
C ASN A 24 21.37 -14.91 -7.49
N ALA A 25 21.80 -15.95 -6.76
CA ALA A 25 21.07 -17.21 -6.67
C ALA A 25 19.65 -17.03 -6.13
N LEU A 26 19.48 -16.19 -5.10
CA LEU A 26 18.14 -15.87 -4.56
C LEU A 26 17.27 -15.13 -5.59
N LYS A 27 17.88 -14.24 -6.38
CA LYS A 27 17.17 -13.52 -7.44
C LYS A 27 16.73 -14.48 -8.55
N ASP A 28 17.61 -15.36 -9.00
CA ASP A 28 17.31 -16.33 -10.06
C ASP A 28 16.26 -17.36 -9.58
N LEU A 29 16.41 -17.89 -8.37
CA LEU A 29 15.44 -18.80 -7.74
C LEU A 29 14.05 -18.17 -7.63
N LEU A 30 13.98 -16.90 -7.22
CA LEU A 30 12.71 -16.16 -7.16
C LEU A 30 12.10 -15.98 -8.56
N GLY A 31 12.93 -15.68 -9.56
CA GLY A 31 12.51 -15.55 -10.96
C GLY A 31 11.95 -16.86 -11.52
N GLU A 32 12.64 -17.97 -11.31
CA GLU A 32 12.20 -19.31 -11.72
C GLU A 32 10.90 -19.72 -11.02
N THR A 33 10.81 -19.49 -9.71
CA THR A 33 9.59 -19.78 -8.94
C THR A 33 8.39 -19.00 -9.49
N LEU A 34 8.55 -17.70 -9.75
CA LEU A 34 7.49 -16.87 -10.32
C LEU A 34 7.12 -17.33 -11.75
N GLN A 35 8.11 -17.72 -12.55
CA GLN A 35 7.89 -18.23 -13.89
C GLN A 35 7.09 -19.54 -13.88
N ASP A 36 7.39 -20.45 -12.96
CA ASP A 36 6.69 -21.72 -12.80
C ASP A 36 5.26 -21.53 -12.29
N MET A 37 5.06 -20.62 -11.34
CA MET A 37 3.72 -20.27 -10.88
C MET A 37 2.87 -19.70 -12.03
N LEU A 38 3.43 -18.80 -12.85
CA LEU A 38 2.75 -18.24 -14.03
C LEU A 38 2.40 -19.29 -15.07
N ASN A 39 3.31 -20.23 -15.32
CA ASN A 39 3.05 -21.34 -16.24
C ASN A 39 1.93 -22.23 -15.70
N SER A 40 1.95 -22.54 -14.40
CA SER A 40 0.94 -23.37 -13.73
C SER A 40 -0.45 -22.71 -13.77
N GLU A 41 -0.53 -21.41 -13.47
CA GLU A 41 -1.76 -20.62 -13.58
C GLU A 41 -2.31 -20.64 -15.01
N PHE A 42 -1.42 -20.49 -16.00
CA PHE A 42 -1.82 -20.53 -17.41
C PHE A 42 -2.25 -21.93 -17.87
N ASP A 43 -1.62 -22.98 -17.34
CA ASP A 43 -2.01 -24.36 -17.61
C ASP A 43 -3.42 -24.65 -17.07
N GLU A 44 -3.72 -24.19 -15.86
CA GLU A 44 -5.05 -24.27 -15.24
C GLU A 44 -6.09 -23.47 -16.04
N TYR A 45 -5.76 -22.24 -16.45
CA TYR A 45 -6.64 -21.41 -17.27
C TYR A 45 -6.96 -22.04 -18.64
N MET A 46 -5.95 -22.61 -19.31
CA MET A 46 -6.16 -23.24 -20.62
C MET A 46 -6.89 -24.58 -20.51
N GLY A 47 -6.78 -25.26 -19.36
CA GLY A 47 -7.43 -26.56 -19.09
C GLY A 47 -6.82 -27.73 -19.88
N TYR A 48 -5.66 -27.54 -20.51
CA TYR A 48 -4.94 -28.57 -21.25
C TYR A 48 -3.44 -28.26 -21.37
N ASP A 49 -2.62 -29.30 -21.52
CA ASP A 49 -1.16 -29.20 -21.58
C ASP A 49 -0.61 -28.66 -22.91
N LYS A 50 0.62 -28.17 -22.88
CA LYS A 50 1.33 -27.73 -24.07
C LYS A 50 1.43 -28.89 -25.08
N TYR A 51 1.11 -28.60 -26.35
CA TYR A 51 1.07 -29.56 -27.47
C TYR A 51 0.02 -30.68 -27.38
N ASP A 52 -0.95 -30.59 -26.47
CA ASP A 52 -2.06 -31.52 -26.50
C ASP A 52 -2.84 -31.39 -27.84
N GLN A 53 -3.17 -32.52 -28.45
CA GLN A 53 -3.92 -32.62 -29.71
C GLN A 53 -5.28 -33.31 -29.53
N LYS A 54 -5.59 -33.78 -28.32
CA LYS A 54 -6.77 -34.62 -28.04
C LYS A 54 -8.00 -33.79 -27.66
N THR A 55 -7.78 -32.64 -27.04
CA THR A 55 -8.86 -31.75 -26.59
C THR A 55 -9.31 -30.85 -27.73
N ASP A 56 -10.63 -30.71 -27.92
CA ASP A 56 -11.19 -29.74 -28.86
C ASP A 56 -11.12 -28.32 -28.26
N LYS A 57 -10.62 -27.35 -29.04
CA LYS A 57 -10.09 -26.08 -28.50
C LYS A 57 -10.69 -24.86 -29.17
N THR A 58 -11.25 -23.97 -28.35
CA THR A 58 -11.75 -22.64 -28.75
C THR A 58 -10.71 -21.54 -28.59
N ASN A 59 -9.69 -21.76 -27.75
CA ASN A 59 -8.56 -20.86 -27.52
C ASN A 59 -7.25 -21.64 -27.58
N TYR A 60 -6.16 -20.96 -27.95
CA TYR A 60 -4.86 -21.58 -28.19
C TYR A 60 -3.75 -20.83 -27.47
N ARG A 61 -2.71 -21.53 -27.05
CA ARG A 61 -1.49 -20.92 -26.52
C ARG A 61 -0.75 -20.18 -27.64
N ASN A 62 -0.31 -18.95 -27.41
CA ASN A 62 0.29 -18.08 -28.43
C ASN A 62 1.71 -17.61 -28.04
N GLY A 63 2.46 -18.45 -27.35
CA GLY A 63 3.82 -18.12 -26.88
C GLY A 63 3.82 -17.26 -25.63
N THR A 64 4.88 -16.47 -25.47
CA THR A 64 5.12 -15.61 -24.30
C THR A 64 5.54 -14.21 -24.75
N TYR A 65 5.45 -13.23 -23.84
CA TYR A 65 6.07 -11.92 -24.00
C TYR A 65 6.94 -11.58 -22.80
N LYS A 66 8.00 -10.80 -23.05
CA LYS A 66 8.95 -10.39 -22.01
C LYS A 66 8.37 -9.24 -21.17
N LYS A 67 8.41 -9.38 -19.85
CA LYS A 67 8.00 -8.35 -18.89
C LYS A 67 9.06 -8.24 -17.79
N THR A 68 9.72 -7.08 -17.74
CA THR A 68 10.63 -6.76 -16.64
C THR A 68 9.81 -6.31 -15.43
N VAL A 69 9.91 -7.05 -14.33
CA VAL A 69 9.26 -6.77 -13.05
C VAL A 69 10.29 -6.32 -12.01
N LYS A 70 9.90 -5.35 -11.18
CA LYS A 70 10.65 -4.87 -10.03
C LYS A 70 10.27 -5.71 -8.82
N THR A 71 11.26 -6.28 -8.15
CA THR A 71 11.09 -7.10 -6.95
C THR A 71 11.97 -6.57 -5.83
N SER A 72 11.83 -7.15 -4.63
CA SER A 72 12.72 -6.85 -3.51
C SER A 72 14.18 -7.25 -3.74
N GLN A 73 14.47 -8.15 -4.68
CA GLN A 73 15.82 -8.55 -5.07
C GLN A 73 16.31 -7.84 -6.35
N GLY A 74 15.58 -6.81 -6.79
CA GLY A 74 15.89 -6.03 -7.99
C GLY A 74 15.03 -6.40 -9.21
N ASN A 75 15.47 -5.94 -10.38
CA ASN A 75 14.75 -6.15 -11.65
C ASN A 75 14.93 -7.59 -12.15
N MET A 76 13.83 -8.24 -12.48
CA MET A 76 13.79 -9.57 -13.08
C MET A 76 13.00 -9.55 -14.39
N ASP A 77 13.47 -10.33 -15.35
CA ASP A 77 12.83 -10.50 -16.64
C ASP A 77 12.02 -11.79 -16.64
N LEU A 78 10.70 -11.69 -16.79
CA LEU A 78 9.80 -12.83 -16.83
C LEU A 78 9.18 -12.98 -18.22
N ASN A 79 8.91 -14.22 -18.61
CA ASN A 79 8.23 -14.58 -19.86
C ASN A 79 6.76 -14.89 -19.56
N ILE A 80 5.90 -13.89 -19.67
CA ILE A 80 4.47 -14.05 -19.37
C ILE A 80 3.80 -14.85 -20.49
N PRO A 81 3.11 -15.96 -20.20
CA PRO A 81 2.36 -16.71 -21.19
C PRO A 81 1.16 -15.92 -21.71
N ARG A 82 0.80 -16.15 -22.97
CA ARG A 82 -0.36 -15.51 -23.59
C ARG A 82 -1.18 -16.51 -24.40
N ASP A 83 -2.48 -16.30 -24.39
CA ASP A 83 -3.43 -17.01 -25.24
C ASP A 83 -3.65 -16.27 -26.57
N ARG A 84 -4.32 -16.93 -27.51
CA ARG A 84 -4.56 -16.39 -28.85
C ARG A 84 -5.69 -15.35 -28.85
N ASN A 85 -6.68 -15.53 -27.98
CA ASN A 85 -7.82 -14.62 -27.85
C ASN A 85 -7.52 -13.42 -26.95
N SER A 86 -6.33 -13.39 -26.31
CA SER A 86 -5.92 -12.35 -25.35
C SER A 86 -6.88 -12.18 -24.17
N SER A 87 -7.54 -13.27 -23.78
CA SER A 87 -8.50 -13.32 -22.69
C SER A 87 -7.89 -13.79 -21.37
N PHE A 88 -6.62 -14.20 -21.34
CA PHE A 88 -5.92 -14.52 -20.12
C PHE A 88 -5.43 -13.25 -19.41
N ASP A 89 -5.79 -13.10 -18.13
CA ASP A 89 -5.24 -12.09 -17.23
C ASP A 89 -4.71 -12.79 -15.97
N SER A 90 -3.39 -12.76 -15.77
CA SER A 90 -2.75 -13.47 -14.64
C SER A 90 -2.98 -12.72 -13.33
N VAL A 91 -3.27 -13.48 -12.27
CA VAL A 91 -3.43 -13.04 -10.89
C VAL A 91 -2.07 -12.87 -10.22
N ILE A 92 -1.08 -13.71 -10.54
CA ILE A 92 0.25 -13.64 -9.93
C ILE A 92 0.94 -12.33 -10.30
N ILE A 93 0.88 -11.94 -11.57
CA ILE A 93 1.41 -10.66 -12.05
C ILE A 93 0.39 -9.98 -12.97
N GLU A 94 -0.37 -9.06 -12.40
CA GLU A 94 -1.42 -8.33 -13.11
C GLU A 94 -0.92 -7.63 -14.39
N LYS A 95 -1.83 -7.48 -15.36
CA LYS A 95 -1.55 -6.79 -16.62
C LYS A 95 -1.09 -5.36 -16.35
N HIS A 96 -0.03 -4.93 -17.02
CA HIS A 96 0.62 -3.62 -16.83
C HIS A 96 1.29 -3.37 -15.47
N ASN A 97 1.00 -4.14 -14.41
CA ASN A 97 1.70 -4.01 -13.14
C ASN A 97 3.14 -4.55 -13.28
N ARG A 98 4.14 -3.70 -13.03
CA ARG A 98 5.57 -4.07 -13.08
C ARG A 98 6.23 -4.06 -11.71
N ASP A 99 5.51 -3.81 -10.63
CA ASP A 99 6.06 -3.72 -9.29
C ASP A 99 5.40 -4.73 -8.35
N ILE A 100 6.19 -5.72 -7.91
CA ILE A 100 5.77 -6.79 -6.98
C ILE A 100 6.61 -6.78 -5.70
N SER A 101 7.34 -5.71 -5.47
CA SER A 101 8.40 -5.64 -4.46
C SER A 101 7.91 -5.39 -3.02
N ASP A 102 6.59 -5.18 -2.84
CA ASP A 102 5.98 -4.66 -1.60
C ASP A 102 6.65 -3.36 -1.10
N ILE A 103 7.36 -2.66 -1.99
CA ILE A 103 8.02 -1.38 -1.70
C ILE A 103 6.97 -0.34 -1.34
N ASP A 104 5.78 -0.40 -1.93
CA ASP A 104 4.68 0.53 -1.65
C ASP A 104 4.35 0.62 -0.15
N ASN A 105 4.17 -0.52 0.52
CA ASN A 105 3.87 -0.54 1.96
C ASN A 105 5.06 -0.04 2.79
N LYS A 106 6.29 -0.37 2.38
CA LYS A 106 7.51 0.13 3.07
C LYS A 106 7.66 1.64 2.90
N VAL A 107 7.41 2.17 1.72
CA VAL A 107 7.40 3.61 1.43
C VAL A 107 6.35 4.32 2.28
N ILE A 108 5.14 3.79 2.36
CA ILE A 108 4.07 4.32 3.23
C ILE A 108 4.52 4.32 4.70
N ASN A 109 5.13 3.24 5.18
CA ASN A 109 5.62 3.14 6.56
C ASN A 109 6.75 4.13 6.86
N LEU A 110 7.68 4.33 5.93
CA LEU A 110 8.76 5.31 6.08
C LEU A 110 8.23 6.75 6.07
N TYR A 111 7.26 7.04 5.19
CA TYR A 111 6.58 8.32 5.15
C TYR A 111 5.79 8.58 6.44
N ALA A 112 5.07 7.58 6.95
CA ALA A 112 4.34 7.67 8.22
C ALA A 112 5.25 7.91 9.44
N ARG A 113 6.52 7.51 9.36
CA ARG A 113 7.55 7.81 10.38
C ARG A 113 8.15 9.21 10.25
N GLY A 114 7.73 10.00 9.26
CA GLY A 114 8.16 11.38 9.07
C GLY A 114 9.42 11.54 8.20
N MET A 115 9.83 10.51 7.46
CA MET A 115 10.93 10.65 6.50
C MET A 115 10.49 11.47 5.29
N SER A 116 11.38 12.34 4.77
CA SER A 116 11.07 13.10 3.57
C SER A 116 11.07 12.20 2.33
N ALA A 117 10.36 12.60 1.27
CA ALA A 117 10.32 11.81 0.03
C ALA A 117 11.72 11.61 -0.60
N ARG A 118 12.68 12.51 -0.34
CA ARG A 118 14.06 12.38 -0.79
C ARG A 118 14.83 11.36 0.05
N ASP A 119 14.71 11.43 1.38
CA ASP A 119 15.36 10.46 2.27
C ASP A 119 14.84 9.04 2.03
N ILE A 120 13.55 8.89 1.74
CA ILE A 120 12.96 7.60 1.36
C ILE A 120 13.54 7.10 0.05
N SER A 121 13.66 7.96 -0.97
CA SER A 121 14.29 7.62 -2.25
C SER A 121 15.71 7.10 -2.05
N ASP A 122 16.52 7.81 -1.26
CA ASP A 122 17.92 7.44 -1.00
C ASP A 122 17.99 6.13 -0.20
N THR A 123 17.14 5.97 0.81
CA THR A 123 17.05 4.72 1.60
C THR A 123 16.66 3.52 0.75
N ILE A 124 15.71 3.67 -0.18
CA ILE A 124 15.29 2.60 -1.08
C ILE A 124 16.42 2.26 -2.06
N LYS A 125 17.14 3.26 -2.56
CA LYS A 125 18.31 3.05 -3.43
C LYS A 125 19.42 2.30 -2.69
N ASP A 126 19.71 2.66 -1.45
CA ASP A 126 20.79 2.05 -0.67
C ASP A 126 20.48 0.60 -0.28
N ILE A 127 19.23 0.31 0.13
CA ILE A 127 18.85 -1.03 0.59
C ILE A 127 18.54 -1.98 -0.57
N TYR A 128 17.83 -1.48 -1.59
CA TYR A 128 17.29 -2.32 -2.67
C TYR A 128 18.02 -2.14 -4.01
N GLY A 129 18.92 -1.17 -4.13
CA GLY A 129 19.57 -0.84 -5.41
C GLY A 129 18.60 -0.28 -6.47
N VAL A 130 17.37 0.08 -6.08
CA VAL A 130 16.33 0.56 -6.98
C VAL A 130 16.24 2.08 -6.91
N GLU A 131 16.38 2.75 -8.06
CA GLU A 131 16.11 4.18 -8.14
C GLU A 131 14.59 4.45 -8.18
N VAL A 132 14.12 5.18 -7.18
CA VAL A 132 12.72 5.62 -7.06
C VAL A 132 12.71 7.12 -6.92
N SER A 133 12.09 7.84 -7.87
CA SER A 133 12.04 9.30 -7.79
C SER A 133 11.11 9.77 -6.66
N ALA A 134 11.37 10.95 -6.09
CA ALA A 134 10.47 11.56 -5.10
C ALA A 134 9.03 11.71 -5.62
N ALA A 135 8.84 11.94 -6.92
CA ALA A 135 7.52 11.97 -7.55
C ALA A 135 6.82 10.60 -7.53
N MET A 136 7.58 9.51 -7.67
CA MET A 136 7.05 8.15 -7.52
C MET A 136 6.66 7.87 -6.06
N ILE A 137 7.47 8.32 -5.10
CA ILE A 137 7.12 8.25 -3.66
C ILE A 137 5.80 8.96 -3.38
N SER A 138 5.61 10.18 -3.88
CA SER A 138 4.35 10.91 -3.73
C SER A 138 3.16 10.15 -4.34
N LYS A 139 3.32 9.59 -5.54
CA LYS A 139 2.27 8.77 -6.17
C LYS A 139 1.93 7.52 -5.36
N ILE A 140 2.91 6.90 -4.72
CA ILE A 140 2.70 5.74 -3.85
C ILE A 140 1.91 6.15 -2.61
N THR A 141 2.30 7.27 -1.95
CA THR A 141 1.58 7.77 -0.78
C THR A 141 0.16 8.18 -1.12
N ASP A 142 -0.08 8.72 -2.33
CA ASP A 142 -1.43 9.09 -2.78
C ASP A 142 -2.39 7.90 -2.89
N LYS A 143 -1.87 6.68 -3.07
CA LYS A 143 -2.70 5.46 -3.09
C LYS A 143 -3.46 5.21 -1.79
N ILE A 144 -3.02 5.79 -0.66
CA ILE A 144 -3.70 5.63 0.63
C ILE A 144 -4.81 6.66 0.86
N ILE A 145 -4.90 7.71 0.03
CA ILE A 145 -5.92 8.76 0.17
C ILE A 145 -7.34 8.17 0.21
N PRO A 146 -7.73 7.23 -0.68
CA PRO A 146 -9.06 6.60 -0.60
C PRO A 146 -9.31 5.88 0.72
N LYS A 147 -8.31 5.15 1.25
CA LYS A 147 -8.41 4.48 2.55
C LYS A 147 -8.50 5.48 3.71
N ALA A 148 -7.80 6.60 3.62
CA ALA A 148 -7.89 7.67 4.61
C ALA A 148 -9.29 8.32 4.61
N LEU A 149 -9.88 8.52 3.43
CA LEU A 149 -11.26 9.00 3.28
C LEU A 149 -12.28 7.98 3.80
N GLU A 150 -12.10 6.70 3.52
CA GLU A 150 -12.94 5.63 4.05
C GLU A 150 -12.88 5.60 5.59
N TRP A 151 -11.67 5.66 6.15
CA TRP A 151 -11.45 5.74 7.60
C TRP A 151 -12.10 7.00 8.21
N GLN A 152 -12.03 8.14 7.52
CA GLN A 152 -12.62 9.40 7.96
C GLN A 152 -14.16 9.35 7.93
N ASN A 153 -14.76 8.56 7.06
CA ASN A 153 -16.22 8.41 6.93
C ASN A 153 -16.76 7.15 7.62
N ARG A 154 -15.92 6.40 8.35
CA ARG A 154 -16.33 5.15 8.99
C ARG A 154 -17.48 5.37 9.99
N PRO A 155 -18.40 4.40 10.15
CA PRO A 155 -19.42 4.46 11.18
C PRO A 155 -18.78 4.52 12.57
N LEU A 156 -19.39 5.29 13.46
CA LEU A 156 -18.96 5.49 14.85
C LEU A 156 -19.99 4.89 15.81
N ASP A 157 -19.55 4.66 17.06
CA ASP A 157 -20.43 4.19 18.12
C ASP A 157 -21.50 5.24 18.46
N THR A 158 -22.62 4.78 19.03
CA THR A 158 -23.75 5.66 19.32
C THR A 158 -23.49 6.62 20.47
N VAL A 159 -22.67 6.24 21.45
CA VAL A 159 -22.41 7.03 22.65
C VAL A 159 -20.93 7.07 22.95
N TYR A 160 -20.42 8.29 23.18
CA TYR A 160 -19.06 8.52 23.65
C TYR A 160 -19.09 9.24 25.00
N PRO A 161 -18.78 8.56 26.12
CA PRO A 161 -18.73 9.19 27.44
C PRO A 161 -17.85 10.44 27.51
N ILE A 162 -16.69 10.41 26.86
CA ILE A 162 -15.74 11.53 26.88
C ILE A 162 -15.18 11.75 25.48
N VAL A 163 -15.19 13.01 25.04
CA VAL A 163 -14.57 13.45 23.78
C VAL A 163 -13.59 14.58 24.08
N PHE A 164 -12.38 14.44 23.56
CA PHE A 164 -11.33 15.45 23.59
C PHE A 164 -11.14 16.05 22.21
N ILE A 165 -10.93 17.36 22.17
CA ILE A 165 -10.62 18.09 20.96
C ILE A 165 -9.30 18.81 21.17
N ASP A 166 -8.33 18.51 20.32
CA ASP A 166 -7.01 19.13 20.32
C ASP A 166 -6.69 19.69 18.92
N CYS A 167 -5.77 20.63 18.84
CA CYS A 167 -5.35 21.22 17.57
C CYS A 167 -3.82 21.25 17.41
N VAL A 168 -3.36 20.91 16.21
CA VAL A 168 -1.95 21.04 15.83
C VAL A 168 -1.84 22.04 14.71
N HIS A 169 -1.03 23.07 14.91
CA HIS A 169 -0.79 24.10 13.91
C HIS A 169 0.36 23.73 12.99
N PHE A 170 0.18 23.91 11.69
CA PHE A 170 1.19 23.63 10.68
C PHE A 170 1.15 24.66 9.54
N ASN A 171 2.28 24.81 8.86
CA ASN A 171 2.41 25.74 7.74
C ASN A 171 2.11 25.01 6.43
N VAL A 172 1.18 25.54 5.66
CA VAL A 172 0.80 25.00 4.35
C VAL A 172 1.05 26.06 3.29
N LYS A 173 1.53 25.64 2.12
CA LYS A 173 1.59 26.52 0.96
C LYS A 173 0.25 26.46 0.22
N ALA A 174 -0.52 27.55 0.25
CA ALA A 174 -1.78 27.71 -0.47
C ALA A 174 -1.73 29.02 -1.25
N ASP A 175 -2.19 29.03 -2.51
CA ASP A 175 -2.20 30.23 -3.38
C ASP A 175 -0.85 30.96 -3.45
N ASN A 176 0.24 30.18 -3.49
CA ASN A 176 1.62 30.65 -3.49
C ASN A 176 2.06 31.44 -2.24
N MET A 177 1.23 31.46 -1.19
CA MET A 177 1.54 32.01 0.12
C MET A 177 1.65 30.89 1.17
N VAL A 178 2.50 31.10 2.17
CA VAL A 178 2.56 30.19 3.32
C VAL A 178 1.55 30.67 4.34
N THR A 179 0.51 29.87 4.56
CA THR A 179 -0.54 30.14 5.55
C THR A 179 -0.47 29.12 6.68
N LYS A 180 -0.72 29.59 7.90
CA LYS A 180 -0.79 28.73 9.07
C LYS A 180 -2.20 28.11 9.12
N LYS A 181 -2.28 26.79 9.10
CA LYS A 181 -3.53 26.02 9.26
C LYS A 181 -3.50 25.24 10.57
N ALA A 182 -4.67 24.85 11.05
CA ALA A 182 -4.83 24.00 12.22
C ALA A 182 -5.49 22.67 11.82
N ALA A 183 -4.93 21.57 12.30
CA ALA A 183 -5.53 20.24 12.23
C ALA A 183 -6.17 19.95 13.58
N TYR A 184 -7.50 19.87 13.60
CA TYR A 184 -8.28 19.53 14.78
C TYR A 184 -8.44 18.02 14.84
N VAL A 185 -7.96 17.42 15.92
CA VAL A 185 -8.03 16.00 16.19
C VAL A 185 -9.10 15.79 17.25
N VAL A 186 -10.12 14.99 16.93
CA VAL A 186 -11.17 14.63 17.89
C VAL A 186 -10.93 13.19 18.34
N LEU A 187 -10.68 13.02 19.64
CA LEU A 187 -10.44 11.73 20.29
C LEU A 187 -11.62 11.38 21.19
N GLY A 188 -12.24 10.23 20.97
CA GLY A 188 -13.32 9.72 21.79
C GLY A 188 -12.86 8.59 22.71
N VAL A 189 -13.49 8.47 23.86
CA VAL A 189 -13.46 7.28 24.71
C VAL A 189 -14.81 6.60 24.58
N ASN A 190 -14.85 5.35 24.11
CA ASN A 190 -16.11 4.61 23.96
C ASN A 190 -16.59 4.03 25.29
N GLU A 191 -17.76 3.39 25.30
CA GLU A 191 -18.38 2.80 26.50
C GLU A 191 -17.53 1.69 27.14
N ASN A 192 -16.67 1.05 26.35
CA ASN A 192 -15.74 0.03 26.81
C ASN A 192 -14.43 0.60 27.39
N GLY A 193 -14.26 1.93 27.39
CA GLY A 193 -13.07 2.61 27.89
C GLY A 193 -11.89 2.66 26.91
N TYR A 194 -12.09 2.27 25.65
CA TYR A 194 -11.05 2.38 24.62
C TYR A 194 -11.02 3.78 24.02
N LYS A 195 -9.80 4.29 23.84
CA LYS A 195 -9.54 5.55 23.15
C LYS A 195 -9.45 5.31 21.66
N GLU A 196 -10.11 6.15 20.87
CA GLU A 196 -9.99 6.15 19.42
C GLU A 196 -10.08 7.56 18.84
N ILE A 197 -9.44 7.77 17.69
CA ILE A 197 -9.57 9.03 16.94
C ILE A 197 -10.84 8.95 16.10
N LEU A 198 -11.79 9.84 16.37
CA LEU A 198 -13.07 9.92 15.66
C LEU A 198 -12.92 10.59 14.30
N GLY A 199 -12.01 11.56 14.20
CA GLY A 199 -11.67 12.19 12.93
C GLY A 199 -10.60 13.28 13.09
N ILE A 200 -10.17 13.78 11.93
CA ILE A 200 -9.24 14.89 11.80
C ILE A 200 -9.83 15.87 10.79
N TRP A 201 -9.88 17.15 11.13
CA TRP A 201 -10.39 18.21 10.26
C TRP A 201 -9.35 19.31 10.13
N ILE A 202 -9.10 19.76 8.90
CA ILE A 202 -8.18 20.88 8.63
C ILE A 202 -9.03 22.14 8.49
N GLY A 203 -8.85 23.09 9.39
CA GLY A 203 -9.54 24.37 9.38
C GLY A 203 -8.58 25.55 9.20
N GLU A 204 -9.08 26.61 8.57
CA GLU A 204 -8.39 27.90 8.50
C GLU A 204 -8.77 28.82 9.68
N ASN A 205 -10.02 28.75 10.15
CA ASN A 205 -10.55 29.59 11.23
C ASN A 205 -11.48 28.80 12.18
N GLU A 206 -11.32 29.00 13.49
CA GLU A 206 -12.19 28.45 14.55
C GLU A 206 -13.53 29.19 14.62
N THR A 207 -14.39 28.96 13.63
CA THR A 207 -15.72 29.56 13.60
C THR A 207 -16.77 28.60 14.16
N ALA A 208 -17.86 29.13 14.72
CA ALA A 208 -19.00 28.32 15.15
C ALA A 208 -19.57 27.45 14.00
N LYS A 209 -19.53 27.95 12.76
CA LYS A 209 -19.94 27.19 11.57
C LYS A 209 -19.03 25.98 11.30
N PHE A 210 -17.72 26.13 11.51
CA PHE A 210 -16.77 25.02 11.39
C PHE A 210 -17.08 23.94 12.43
N TRP A 211 -17.23 24.33 13.71
CA TRP A 211 -17.55 23.37 14.77
C TRP A 211 -18.90 22.68 14.57
N LEU A 212 -19.91 23.40 14.11
CA LEU A 212 -21.20 22.81 13.75
C LEU A 212 -21.04 21.76 12.65
N SER A 213 -20.18 22.00 11.65
CA SER A 213 -19.93 21.03 10.59
C SER A 213 -19.25 19.75 11.10
N VAL A 214 -18.28 19.88 12.02
CA VAL A 214 -17.60 18.75 12.67
C VAL A 214 -18.59 17.92 13.51
N LEU A 215 -19.40 18.57 14.35
CA LEU A 215 -20.39 17.88 15.18
C LEU A 215 -21.50 17.23 14.32
N THR A 216 -21.88 17.87 13.20
CA THR A 216 -22.86 17.31 12.26
C THR A 216 -22.29 16.07 11.56
N ASP A 217 -21.00 16.08 11.20
CA ASP A 217 -20.33 14.92 10.62
C ASP A 217 -20.31 13.72 11.59
N LEU A 218 -19.91 13.96 12.85
CA LEU A 218 -19.96 12.93 13.90
C LEU A 218 -21.36 12.33 14.05
N LYS A 219 -22.39 13.20 14.05
CA LYS A 219 -23.79 12.77 14.13
C LYS A 219 -24.21 11.92 12.92
N ASN A 220 -23.85 12.35 11.70
CA ASN A 220 -24.16 11.62 10.48
C ASN A 220 -23.48 10.25 10.43
N ARG A 221 -22.34 10.10 11.10
CA ARG A 221 -21.58 8.85 11.20
C ARG A 221 -22.08 7.91 12.30
N GLY A 222 -23.08 8.31 13.09
CA GLY A 222 -23.78 7.43 14.04
C GLY A 222 -23.79 7.90 15.48
N VAL A 223 -23.00 8.93 15.83
CA VAL A 223 -22.95 9.45 17.21
C VAL A 223 -24.28 10.09 17.57
N LYS A 224 -24.89 9.65 18.66
CA LYS A 224 -26.16 10.16 19.17
C LYS A 224 -25.98 11.01 20.42
N ASP A 225 -25.06 10.63 21.30
CA ASP A 225 -24.88 11.29 22.58
C ASP A 225 -23.39 11.39 22.97
N ILE A 226 -23.04 12.52 23.58
CA ILE A 226 -21.70 12.80 24.12
C ILE A 226 -21.89 13.42 25.50
N LEU A 227 -21.42 12.74 26.54
CA LEU A 227 -21.66 13.17 27.92
C LEU A 227 -20.72 14.30 28.33
N ILE A 228 -19.44 14.22 27.93
CA ILE A 228 -18.40 15.19 28.28
C ILE A 228 -17.61 15.55 27.03
N ILE A 229 -17.53 16.84 26.72
CA ILE A 229 -16.62 17.39 25.70
C ILE A 229 -15.57 18.25 26.40
N CYS A 230 -14.29 17.96 26.14
CA CYS A 230 -13.15 18.73 26.61
C CYS A 230 -12.39 19.30 25.41
N GLY A 231 -12.27 20.62 25.35
CA GLY A 231 -11.43 21.31 24.37
C GLY A 231 -10.81 22.55 25.01
N ASP A 232 -9.60 22.91 24.59
CA ASP A 232 -8.92 24.10 25.09
C ASP A 232 -9.27 25.31 24.24
N GLY A 233 -9.85 26.33 24.88
CA GLY A 233 -9.93 27.68 24.31
C GLY A 233 -10.67 27.86 22.99
N LEU A 234 -11.44 26.87 22.51
CA LEU A 234 -12.04 26.85 21.16
C LEU A 234 -13.16 27.90 21.02
N PRO A 235 -12.96 28.99 20.25
CA PRO A 235 -13.99 29.98 19.96
C PRO A 235 -15.15 29.34 19.18
N GLY A 236 -16.38 29.51 19.65
CA GLY A 236 -17.58 29.10 18.93
C GLY A 236 -18.00 27.63 19.07
N ILE A 237 -17.39 26.86 19.97
CA ILE A 237 -17.88 25.52 20.35
C ILE A 237 -18.99 25.56 21.42
N LYS A 238 -19.02 26.63 22.22
CA LYS A 238 -19.97 26.84 23.33
C LYS A 238 -21.25 27.52 22.88
#